data_AF-Q1M8K8-F1
#
_entry.id   AF-Q1M8K8-F1
#
_cell.length_a   1.000
_cell.length_b   1.000
_cell.length_c   1.000
_cell.angle_alpha   90.00
_cell.angle_beta   90.00
_cell.angle_gamma   90.00
#
_symmetry.space_group_name_H-M   'P 1'
#
loop_
_entity.id
_entity.type
_entity.pdbx_description
1 polymer ?
#
loop_
_entity_poly.entity_id
_entity_poly.type
_entity_poly.pdbx_seq_one_letter_code
_entity_poly.pdbx_strand_id
1 'polypeptide(L)'
;MLMPGRKVEWMRAHENVFLQIDQHGTGKGWMSIVVDGRFEEFRDTDLWRNERLHAWSLLQKHFDWWEIGALKPQAQSTASASEHIFYGIFVREVTGRTALSVE
;
A
#
# COMPACT_ATOMS: atom_id res chain seq x y z
N MET A 1 -4.36 5.14 0.43
CA MET A 1 -4.03 6.54 0.13
C MET A 1 -2.96 6.96 1.12
N LEU A 2 -1.82 7.48 0.66
CA LEU A 2 -0.73 7.89 1.56
C LEU A 2 -0.41 9.37 1.37
N MET A 3 -0.24 10.07 2.49
CA MET A 3 0.30 11.42 2.50
C MET A 3 1.79 11.38 2.12
N PRO A 4 2.33 12.45 1.51
CA PRO A 4 3.76 12.59 1.32
C PRO A 4 4.53 12.31 2.63
N GLY A 5 5.56 11.47 2.54
CA GLY A 5 6.35 11.09 3.71
C GLY A 5 7.49 10.14 3.37
N ARG A 6 8.33 9.89 4.37
CA ARG A 6 9.61 9.18 4.24
C ARG A 6 9.51 7.82 3.52
N LYS A 7 8.42 7.08 3.71
CA LYS A 7 8.20 5.80 3.01
C LYS A 7 8.12 6.01 1.49
N VAL A 8 7.34 6.98 1.04
CA VAL A 8 7.17 7.27 -0.39
C VAL A 8 8.46 7.85 -0.96
N GLU A 9 9.14 8.73 -0.23
CA GLU A 9 10.45 9.26 -0.64
C GLU A 9 11.49 8.15 -0.86
N TRP A 10 11.54 7.17 0.05
CA TRP A 10 12.42 6.01 -0.10
C TRP A 10 12.05 5.13 -1.29
N MET A 11 10.76 4.88 -1.51
CA MET A 11 10.31 4.10 -2.68
C MET A 11 10.55 4.82 -4.00
N ARG A 12 10.52 6.17 -4.02
CA ARG A 12 10.91 6.97 -5.20
C ARG A 12 12.41 6.92 -5.47
N ALA A 13 13.23 6.90 -4.42
CA ALA A 13 14.68 6.77 -4.55
C ALA A 13 15.12 5.34 -4.91
N HIS A 14 14.38 4.34 -4.42
CA HIS A 14 14.62 2.92 -4.65
C HIS A 14 13.30 2.22 -5.00
N GLU A 15 13.06 2.07 -6.31
CA GLU A 15 11.81 1.51 -6.83
C GLU A 15 11.65 0.01 -6.52
N ASN A 16 12.72 -0.70 -6.21
CA ASN A 16 12.66 -2.12 -5.86
C ASN A 16 12.21 -2.29 -4.41
N VAL A 17 11.04 -2.88 -4.22
CA VAL A 17 10.40 -3.05 -2.92
C VAL A 17 10.02 -4.51 -2.69
N PHE A 18 10.00 -4.89 -1.42
CA PHE A 18 9.46 -6.17 -0.99
C PHE A 18 8.21 -5.95 -0.16
N LEU A 19 7.18 -6.75 -0.40
CA LEU A 19 5.94 -6.76 0.36
C LEU A 19 5.71 -8.16 0.91
N GLN A 20 5.59 -8.28 2.23
CA GLN A 20 5.17 -9.51 2.90
C GLN A 20 3.72 -9.39 3.33
N ILE A 21 2.94 -10.44 3.06
CA ILE A 21 1.55 -10.57 3.45
C ILE A 21 1.40 -11.89 4.17
N ASP A 22 0.93 -11.84 5.42
CA ASP A 22 0.70 -13.02 6.24
C ASP A 22 -0.79 -13.20 6.51
N GLN A 23 -1.23 -14.45 6.50
CA GLN A 23 -2.59 -14.87 6.83
C GLN A 23 -2.54 -16.03 7.82
N HIS A 24 -3.26 -15.89 8.93
CA HIS A 24 -3.44 -17.00 9.86
C HIS A 24 -4.42 -18.02 9.29
N GLY A 25 -4.05 -19.31 9.35
CA GLY A 25 -4.89 -20.43 8.99
C GLY A 25 -5.61 -21.02 10.21
N THR A 26 -6.16 -22.23 10.06
CA THR A 26 -6.79 -22.96 11.16
C THR A 26 -5.74 -23.39 12.19
N GLY A 27 -6.06 -23.29 13.48
CA GLY A 27 -5.18 -23.70 14.58
C GLY A 27 -3.88 -22.87 14.62
N LYS A 28 -2.74 -23.55 14.57
CA LYS A 28 -1.41 -22.90 14.49
C LYS A 28 -0.90 -22.74 13.05
N GLY A 29 -1.75 -23.01 12.07
CA GLY A 29 -1.40 -22.89 10.65
C GLY A 29 -1.27 -21.42 10.23
N TRP A 30 -0.44 -21.17 9.23
CA TRP A 30 -0.24 -19.84 8.65
C TRP A 30 0.18 -19.95 7.20
N MET A 31 -0.08 -18.89 6.43
CA MET A 31 0.43 -18.70 5.09
C MET A 31 1.11 -17.34 5.01
N SER A 32 2.29 -17.30 4.41
CA SER A 32 3.09 -16.09 4.21
C SER A 32 3.44 -15.98 2.73
N ILE A 33 3.23 -14.81 2.16
CA ILE A 33 3.56 -14.49 0.77
C ILE A 33 4.53 -13.32 0.78
N VAL A 34 5.66 -13.47 0.10
CA VAL A 34 6.63 -12.41 -0.14
C VAL A 34 6.63 -12.07 -1.62
N VAL A 35 6.38 -10.80 -1.92
CA VAL A 35 6.37 -10.22 -3.26
C VAL A 35 7.65 -9.43 -3.43
N ASP A 36 8.43 -9.76 -4.45
CA ASP A 36 9.42 -8.87 -5.05
C ASP A 36 8.69 -8.01 -6.10
N GLY A 37 8.73 -6.69 -5.93
CA GLY A 37 8.01 -5.79 -6.81
C GLY A 37 8.69 -4.46 -7.08
N ARG A 38 8.12 -3.72 -8.03
CA ARG A 38 8.52 -2.36 -8.36
C ARG A 38 7.44 -1.38 -7.92
N PHE A 39 7.85 -0.33 -7.22
CA PHE A 39 6.99 0.80 -6.89
C PHE A 39 6.65 1.59 -8.16
N GLU A 40 5.35 1.82 -8.39
CA GLU A 40 4.86 2.63 -9.50
C GLU A 40 3.89 3.69 -8.98
N GLU A 41 4.22 4.96 -9.21
CA GLU A 41 3.39 6.08 -8.78
C GLU A 41 2.40 6.48 -9.87
N PHE A 42 1.12 6.48 -9.51
CA PHE A 42 0.01 6.86 -10.38
C PHE A 42 -0.22 8.37 -10.32
N ARG A 43 0.56 9.10 -11.12
CA ARG A 43 0.46 10.56 -11.24
C ARG A 43 -0.92 10.99 -11.74
N ASP A 44 -1.33 12.20 -11.38
CA ASP A 44 -2.58 12.81 -11.86
C ASP A 44 -2.49 13.19 -13.35
N THR A 45 -2.57 12.17 -14.19
CA THR A 45 -2.49 12.25 -15.66
C THR A 45 -3.55 11.34 -16.24
N ASP A 46 -4.03 11.64 -17.45
CA ASP A 46 -5.08 10.85 -18.10
C ASP A 46 -4.70 9.36 -18.28
N LEU A 47 -3.40 9.07 -18.40
CA LEU A 47 -2.88 7.71 -18.50
C LEU A 47 -3.25 6.83 -17.30
N TRP A 48 -3.19 7.39 -16.08
CA TRP A 48 -3.38 6.64 -14.83
C TRP A 48 -4.76 6.83 -14.21
N ARG A 49 -5.67 7.49 -14.93
CA ARG A 49 -6.98 7.87 -14.41
C ARG A 49 -7.79 6.65 -13.99
N ASN A 50 -7.75 5.57 -14.77
CA ASN A 50 -8.49 4.35 -14.49
C ASN A 50 -7.93 3.62 -13.26
N GLU A 51 -6.61 3.54 -13.14
CA GLU A 51 -5.90 2.92 -12.02
C GLU A 51 -6.17 3.69 -10.72
N ARG A 52 -6.18 5.03 -10.77
CA ARG A 52 -6.54 5.87 -9.62
C ARG A 52 -7.98 5.65 -9.19
N LEU A 53 -8.93 5.60 -10.14
CA LEU A 53 -10.34 5.30 -9.84
C LEU A 53 -10.50 3.90 -9.24
N HIS A 54 -9.80 2.91 -9.79
CA HIS A 54 -9.84 1.55 -9.27
C HIS A 54 -9.26 1.46 -7.86
N ALA A 55 -8.08 2.04 -7.63
CA ALA A 55 -7.45 2.10 -6.31
C ALA A 55 -8.34 2.82 -5.29
N TRP A 56 -8.96 3.94 -5.68
CA TRP A 56 -9.94 4.64 -4.86
C TRP A 56 -11.13 3.74 -4.51
N SER A 57 -11.64 2.98 -5.49
CA SER A 57 -12.78 2.07 -5.30
C SER A 57 -12.52 0.96 -4.27
N LEU A 58 -11.27 0.52 -4.14
CA LEU A 58 -10.84 -0.47 -3.17
C LEU A 58 -10.64 0.16 -1.79
N LEU A 59 -10.01 1.34 -1.75
CA LEU A 59 -9.65 2.03 -0.51
C LEU A 59 -10.86 2.65 0.21
N GLN A 60 -11.86 3.12 -0.54
CA GLN A 60 -13.08 3.70 0.06
C GLN A 60 -13.93 2.69 0.83
N LYS A 61 -13.76 1.37 0.58
CA LYS A 61 -14.48 0.31 1.30
C LYS A 61 -14.04 0.16 2.76
N HIS A 62 -12.83 0.62 3.04
CA HIS A 62 -12.23 0.59 4.37
C HIS A 62 -11.67 1.99 4.61
N PHE A 63 -12.52 2.96 4.93
CA PHE A 63 -12.08 4.35 5.11
C PHE A 63 -11.36 4.55 6.45
N ASP A 64 -11.79 3.82 7.50
CA ASP A 64 -11.45 4.11 8.90
C ASP A 64 -10.02 3.70 9.33
N TRP A 65 -9.32 2.86 8.58
CA TRP A 65 -8.03 2.27 8.96
C TRP A 65 -6.76 3.02 8.50
N TRP A 66 -6.83 3.98 7.56
CA TRP A 66 -5.63 4.69 7.07
C TRP A 66 -5.65 6.21 7.29
N GLU A 67 -6.81 6.82 7.61
CA GLU A 67 -6.90 8.27 7.87
C GLU A 67 -6.27 8.66 9.22
N ILE A 68 -6.23 7.74 10.20
CA ILE A 68 -5.59 7.95 11.51
C ILE A 68 -4.09 8.31 11.36
N GLY A 69 -3.42 7.86 10.30
CA GLY A 69 -2.02 8.21 10.00
C GLY A 69 -1.80 9.64 9.50
N ALA A 70 -2.86 10.37 9.13
CA ALA A 70 -2.79 11.75 8.63
C ALA A 70 -2.95 12.81 9.73
N LEU A 71 -3.41 12.41 10.93
CA LEU A 71 -3.57 13.31 12.08
C LEU A 71 -2.20 13.54 12.75
N LYS A 72 -1.39 14.46 12.21
CA LYS A 72 -0.27 15.04 12.99
C LYS A 72 -0.86 15.97 14.07
N PRO A 73 -0.32 15.98 15.31
CA PRO A 73 -0.77 16.89 16.38
C PRO A 73 -0.56 18.39 16.11
N GLN A 74 0.14 18.73 15.02
CA GLN A 74 0.52 20.09 14.69
C GLN A 74 -0.42 20.63 13.63
N ALA A 75 -0.96 21.83 13.87
CA ALA A 75 -1.79 22.56 12.92
C ALA A 75 -0.97 22.84 11.65
N GLN A 76 -1.06 21.96 10.67
CA GLN A 76 -0.65 22.27 9.32
C GLN A 76 -1.71 23.21 8.76
N SER A 77 -1.26 24.36 8.26
CA SER A 77 -2.07 25.26 7.45
C SER A 77 -2.88 24.44 6.47
N THR A 78 -4.16 24.76 6.30
CA THR A 78 -5.06 24.23 5.29
C THR A 78 -4.50 24.47 3.89
N ALA A 79 -3.43 23.76 3.54
CA ALA A 79 -2.95 23.62 2.19
C ALA A 79 -4.07 22.86 1.47
N SER A 80 -4.63 23.49 0.45
CA SER A 80 -5.67 22.95 -0.41
C SER A 80 -5.45 21.46 -0.65
N ALA A 81 -6.43 20.62 -0.27
CA ALA A 81 -6.50 19.20 -0.59
C ALA A 81 -5.14 18.48 -0.53
N SER A 82 -4.72 18.02 0.65
CA SER A 82 -3.51 17.22 0.83
C SER A 82 -3.34 16.24 -0.34
N GLU A 83 -2.33 16.47 -1.19
CA GLU A 83 -2.19 15.79 -2.47
C GLU A 83 -2.01 14.29 -2.25
N HIS A 84 -3.08 13.55 -2.47
CA HIS A 84 -3.13 12.13 -2.19
C HIS A 84 -2.29 11.37 -3.20
N ILE A 85 -1.29 10.66 -2.71
CA ILE A 85 -0.42 9.84 -3.55
C ILE A 85 -1.08 8.48 -3.75
N PHE A 86 -1.34 8.16 -5.02
CA PHE A 86 -1.76 6.84 -5.46
C PHE A 86 -0.55 6.12 -6.05
N TYR A 87 -0.36 4.87 -5.65
CA TYR A 87 0.70 4.04 -6.18
C TYR A 87 0.28 2.57 -6.15
N GLY A 88 0.94 1.78 -6.99
CA GLY A 88 0.87 0.32 -7.01
C GLY A 88 2.24 -0.30 -6.83
N ILE A 89 2.25 -1.59 -6.50
CA ILE A 89 3.46 -2.41 -6.57
C ILE A 89 3.29 -3.36 -7.75
N PHE A 90 4.06 -3.15 -8.82
CA PHE A 90 4.13 -4.07 -9.93
C PHE A 90 4.84 -5.35 -9.47
N VAL A 91 4.12 -6.47 -9.51
CA VAL A 91 4.62 -7.77 -9.05
C VAL A 91 5.61 -8.33 -10.05
N ARG A 92 6.86 -8.57 -9.63
CA ARG A 92 7.87 -9.25 -10.45
C ARG A 92 7.95 -10.73 -10.12
N GLU A 93 8.08 -11.05 -8.84
CA GLU A 93 8.15 -12.41 -8.34
C GLU A 93 7.32 -12.55 -7.07
N VAL A 94 6.73 -13.74 -6.90
CA VAL A 94 5.97 -14.08 -5.70
C VAL A 94 6.48 -15.40 -5.17
N THR A 95 6.87 -15.41 -3.90
CA THR A 95 7.21 -16.63 -3.17
C THR A 95 6.24 -16.80 -2.02
N GLY A 96 5.88 -18.05 -1.71
CA GLY A 96 4.90 -18.36 -0.68
C GLY A 96 5.35 -19.52 0.19
N ARG A 97 5.02 -19.44 1.48
CA ARG A 97 5.19 -20.54 2.43
C ARG A 97 3.91 -20.73 3.21
N THR A 98 3.63 -21.98 3.56
CA THR A 98 2.51 -22.33 4.43
C THR A 98 2.97 -23.33 5.47
N ALA A 99 2.44 -23.20 6.68
CA ALA A 99 2.50 -24.22 7.71
C ALA A 99 1.08 -24.69 7.97
N LEU A 100 0.88 -26.01 7.91
CA LEU A 100 -0.38 -26.63 8.29
C LEU A 100 -0.37 -26.85 9.80
N SER A 101 -1.49 -26.58 10.46
CA SER A 101 -1.65 -27.02 11.84
C SER A 101 -1.72 -28.54 11.83
N VAL A 102 -0.77 -29.18 12.50
CA VAL A 102 -0.89 -30.59 12.86
C VAL A 102 -1.60 -30.61 14.21
N GLU A 103 -2.76 -31.27 14.27
CA GLU A 103 -3.48 -31.52 15.53
C GLU A 103 -2.67 -32.41 16.47
#